data_AF-A0A6N6MAY0-F1
#
_entry.id   AF-A0A6N6MAY0-F1
#
_cell.length_a   1.000
_cell.length_b   1.000
_cell.length_c   1.000
_cell.angle_alpha   90.00
_cell.angle_beta   90.00
_cell.angle_gamma   90.00
#
_symmetry.space_group_name_H-M   'P 1'
#
loop_
_entity.id
_entity.type
_entity.pdbx_description
1 polymer ?
#
loop_
_entity_poly.entity_id
_entity_poly.type
_entity_poly.pdbx_seq_one_letter_code
_entity_poly.pdbx_strand_id
1 'polypeptide(L)'
;MKHTICLAFIVLLFISCGDNKKKSNAVDFLPDASGAINNVSVVTDNDYWDGRVGDAIRSVLTKPIYGLPQDEPMFSISQIPSSVFSGFVTKNRTVLIINPKKAKGFNIATNVYAKPQKVITVSGQTKEDIITVLAENEAEIIDVFRQEELAERQRQMMKSPHTFKTIQEKLGLTMQFASIYRKATETDSFFWFRKDITTGTNNLMLYELPLNAIQRNDSVVNQIIKIRDSIGKTYIEGPIEGSYMVTEDAYAPFITETTIDGKPALEVRGIWDVKNAFMGGPFINYAIEDKANNRWVFVEGFSFAPSVEKRNYMLELESIIKSVKFD
;
A
#
# COMPACT_ATOMS: atom_id res chain seq x y z
N MET A 1 -14.15 41.59 -62.15
CA MET A 1 -14.36 42.20 -60.81
C MET A 1 -14.83 41.22 -59.71
N LYS A 2 -14.77 39.89 -59.91
CA LYS A 2 -15.00 38.90 -58.83
C LYS A 2 -13.70 38.37 -58.21
N HIS A 3 -12.61 38.29 -58.99
CA HIS A 3 -11.30 37.83 -58.49
C HIS A 3 -10.53 38.86 -57.67
N THR A 4 -10.78 40.16 -57.87
CA THR A 4 -10.16 41.24 -57.07
C THR A 4 -10.78 41.35 -55.67
N ILE A 5 -12.04 40.94 -55.49
CA ILE A 5 -12.72 40.93 -54.19
C ILE A 5 -12.25 39.74 -53.34
N CYS A 6 -11.99 38.57 -53.95
CA CYS A 6 -11.44 37.42 -53.23
C CYS A 6 -10.01 37.67 -52.70
N LEU A 7 -9.18 38.43 -53.44
CA LEU A 7 -7.82 38.73 -52.99
C LEU A 7 -7.81 39.70 -51.79
N ALA A 8 -8.77 40.62 -51.72
CA ALA A 8 -8.93 41.53 -50.58
C ALA A 8 -9.40 40.80 -49.31
N PHE A 9 -10.17 39.71 -49.43
CA PHE A 9 -10.65 38.93 -48.28
C PHE A 9 -9.55 38.03 -47.67
N ILE A 10 -8.55 37.64 -48.46
CA ILE A 10 -7.43 36.79 -47.99
C ILE A 10 -6.38 37.62 -47.23
N VAL A 11 -6.22 38.91 -47.56
CA VAL A 11 -5.28 39.81 -46.87
C VAL A 11 -5.80 40.24 -45.49
N LEU A 12 -7.12 40.24 -45.28
CA LEU A 12 -7.75 40.53 -43.98
C LEU A 12 -7.62 39.41 -42.94
N LEU A 13 -7.17 38.21 -43.33
CA LEU A 13 -6.93 37.09 -42.41
C LEU A 13 -5.54 37.11 -41.74
N PHE A 14 -4.65 38.03 -42.13
CA PHE A 14 -3.28 38.11 -41.60
C PHE A 14 -3.00 39.30 -40.67
N ILE A 15 -4.03 40.06 -40.28
CA ILE A 15 -3.90 41.21 -39.36
C ILE A 15 -4.60 40.93 -38.01
N SER A 16 -4.26 39.79 -37.39
CA SER A 16 -4.53 39.57 -35.96
C SER A 16 -3.25 39.15 -35.27
N CYS A 17 -2.40 40.15 -35.03
CA CYS A 17 -1.30 40.09 -34.08
C CYS A 17 -1.43 41.31 -33.18
N GLY A 18 -1.78 41.08 -31.91
CA GLY A 18 -1.80 42.12 -30.89
C GLY A 18 -2.79 41.86 -29.75
N ASP A 19 -2.50 40.90 -28.87
CA ASP A 19 -2.31 41.23 -27.44
C ASP A 19 -1.84 39.99 -26.66
N ASN A 20 -0.58 40.04 -26.22
CA ASN A 20 -0.03 39.16 -25.20
C ASN A 20 -0.69 39.47 -23.86
N LYS A 21 -1.89 38.93 -23.64
CA LYS A 21 -2.41 38.67 -22.29
C LYS A 21 -2.47 37.17 -22.13
N LYS A 22 -1.38 36.59 -21.60
CA LYS A 22 -1.46 35.30 -20.89
C LYS A 22 -2.41 35.51 -19.71
N LYS A 23 -3.71 35.40 -19.97
CA LYS A 23 -4.71 35.16 -18.95
C LYS A 23 -4.43 33.77 -18.41
N SER A 24 -3.67 33.76 -17.32
CA SER A 24 -3.89 32.92 -16.16
C SER A 24 -5.32 32.37 -16.13
N ASN A 25 -5.46 31.08 -16.42
CA ASN A 25 -6.51 30.16 -15.97
C ASN A 25 -6.27 28.76 -16.58
N ALA A 26 -5.01 28.38 -16.80
CA ALA A 26 -4.68 26.97 -16.91
C ALA A 26 -4.79 26.42 -15.49
N VAL A 27 -5.85 25.68 -15.21
CA VAL A 27 -5.81 24.71 -14.11
C VAL A 27 -4.62 23.82 -14.46
N ASP A 28 -3.55 23.87 -13.65
CA ASP A 28 -2.35 23.06 -13.87
C ASP A 28 -2.78 21.59 -13.92
N PHE A 29 -2.94 21.05 -15.14
CA PHE A 29 -3.33 19.68 -15.33
C PHE A 29 -2.11 18.81 -15.08
N LEU A 30 -1.95 18.39 -13.83
CA LEU A 30 -0.92 17.43 -13.47
C LEU A 30 -1.25 16.07 -14.11
N PRO A 31 -0.29 15.44 -14.79
CA PRO A 31 -0.47 14.10 -15.36
C PRO A 31 -0.61 13.06 -14.25
N ASP A 32 -1.07 11.87 -14.62
CA ASP A 32 -1.07 10.73 -13.70
C ASP A 32 0.36 10.33 -13.32
N ALA A 33 0.55 10.01 -12.05
CA ALA A 33 1.82 9.51 -11.55
C ALA A 33 2.14 8.11 -12.05
N SER A 34 3.43 7.83 -12.20
CA SER A 34 3.98 6.55 -12.63
C SER A 34 4.79 5.88 -11.52
N GLY A 35 5.39 4.73 -11.82
CA GLY A 35 6.27 4.00 -10.89
C GLY A 35 5.63 2.72 -10.36
N ALA A 36 6.47 1.70 -10.19
CA ALA A 36 6.09 0.43 -9.61
C ALA A 36 5.62 0.59 -8.16
N ILE A 37 4.81 -0.35 -7.68
CA ILE A 37 4.36 -0.35 -6.29
C ILE A 37 5.52 -0.66 -5.35
N ASN A 38 5.54 0.00 -4.19
CA ASN A 38 6.61 -0.05 -3.19
C ASN A 38 8.00 0.35 -3.75
N ASN A 39 8.08 1.23 -4.75
CA ASN A 39 9.36 1.73 -5.26
C ASN A 39 9.50 3.24 -5.01
N VAL A 40 10.54 3.64 -4.26
CA VAL A 40 10.87 5.04 -4.00
C VAL A 40 12.00 5.50 -4.93
N SER A 41 11.74 6.60 -5.64
CA SER A 41 12.73 7.30 -6.45
C SER A 41 13.57 8.23 -5.57
N VAL A 42 14.86 7.91 -5.39
CA VAL A 42 15.78 8.70 -4.57
C VAL A 42 16.62 9.62 -5.46
N VAL A 43 16.36 10.92 -5.40
CA VAL A 43 17.06 11.94 -6.18
C VAL A 43 18.28 12.42 -5.42
N THR A 44 19.45 11.95 -5.81
CA THR A 44 20.73 12.36 -5.22
C THR A 44 21.90 12.00 -6.14
N ASP A 45 22.97 12.79 -6.08
CA ASP A 45 24.18 12.56 -6.87
C ASP A 45 25.04 11.44 -6.26
N ASN A 46 25.89 10.82 -7.10
CA ASN A 46 26.68 9.63 -6.74
C ASN A 46 27.52 9.82 -5.47
N ASP A 47 28.14 11.00 -5.30
CA ASP A 47 28.96 11.32 -4.12
C ASP A 47 28.21 11.20 -2.77
N TYR A 48 26.88 11.33 -2.78
CA TYR A 48 26.02 11.14 -1.62
C TYR A 48 25.49 9.71 -1.55
N TRP A 49 25.11 9.14 -2.70
CA TRP A 49 24.56 7.79 -2.81
C TRP A 49 25.55 6.67 -2.44
N ASP A 50 26.80 6.80 -2.87
CA ASP A 50 27.85 5.80 -2.66
C ASP A 50 28.49 5.90 -1.27
N GLY A 51 28.09 6.90 -0.47
CA GLY A 51 28.62 7.14 0.88
C GLY A 51 27.57 7.01 1.98
N ARG A 52 27.94 7.54 3.17
CA ARG A 52 27.15 7.46 4.41
C ARG A 52 25.72 8.02 4.31
N VAL A 53 25.46 8.94 3.39
CA VAL A 53 24.11 9.47 3.15
C VAL A 53 23.24 8.40 2.47
N GLY A 54 23.75 7.75 1.43
CA GLY A 54 23.07 6.61 0.80
C GLY A 54 22.84 5.46 1.77
N ASP A 55 23.79 5.16 2.65
CA ASP A 55 23.61 4.15 3.70
C ASP A 55 22.47 4.52 4.65
N ALA A 56 22.40 5.79 5.08
CA ALA A 56 21.29 6.27 5.91
C ALA A 56 19.94 6.16 5.19
N ILE A 57 19.88 6.51 3.91
CA ILE A 57 18.65 6.36 3.10
C ILE A 57 18.22 4.90 3.03
N ARG A 58 19.16 3.99 2.74
CA ARG A 58 18.89 2.54 2.73
C ARG A 58 18.40 2.07 4.10
N SER A 59 19.04 2.48 5.17
CA SER A 59 18.66 2.09 6.55
C SER A 59 17.23 2.49 6.93
N VAL A 60 16.70 3.58 6.35
CA VAL A 60 15.32 4.03 6.53
C VAL A 60 14.36 3.29 5.60
N LEU A 61 14.64 3.28 4.30
CA LEU A 61 13.68 2.81 3.28
C LEU A 61 13.65 1.28 3.10
N THR A 62 14.73 0.58 3.46
CA THR A 62 14.85 -0.87 3.28
C THR A 62 14.68 -1.64 4.59
N LYS A 63 14.07 -1.04 5.62
CA LYS A 63 13.71 -1.77 6.83
C LYS A 63 12.87 -3.01 6.50
N PRO A 64 13.14 -4.17 7.13
CA PRO A 64 12.40 -5.38 6.85
C PRO A 64 10.93 -5.23 7.27
N ILE A 65 10.04 -5.90 6.55
CA ILE A 65 8.62 -5.95 6.88
C ILE A 65 8.37 -7.10 7.87
N TYR A 66 7.75 -6.78 9.00
CA TYR A 66 7.39 -7.80 9.98
C TYR A 66 6.36 -8.80 9.42
N GLY A 67 6.51 -10.07 9.78
CA GLY A 67 5.54 -11.12 9.46
C GLY A 67 5.72 -11.72 8.07
N LEU A 68 6.88 -11.51 7.44
CA LEU A 68 7.28 -12.21 6.24
C LEU A 68 8.17 -13.42 6.57
N PRO A 69 8.13 -14.51 5.79
CA PRO A 69 8.99 -15.67 6.00
C PRO A 69 10.47 -15.40 5.73
N GLN A 70 10.76 -14.37 4.94
CA GLN A 70 12.10 -13.92 4.57
C GLN A 70 12.11 -12.40 4.68
N ASP A 71 13.25 -11.82 5.07
CA ASP A 71 13.40 -10.38 5.15
C ASP A 71 13.30 -9.76 3.75
N GLU A 72 12.23 -8.99 3.52
CA GLU A 72 12.04 -8.20 2.31
C GLU A 72 12.04 -6.72 2.67
N PRO A 73 12.75 -5.86 1.89
CA PRO A 73 12.87 -4.45 2.21
C PRO A 73 11.52 -3.74 2.05
N MET A 74 11.21 -2.76 2.91
CA MET A 74 9.93 -2.08 2.84
C MET A 74 9.66 -1.42 1.48
N PHE A 75 10.69 -0.80 0.90
CA PHE A 75 10.67 -0.23 -0.44
C PHE A 75 11.85 -0.73 -1.27
N SER A 76 11.61 -0.90 -2.56
CA SER A 76 12.67 -0.90 -3.56
C SER A 76 13.13 0.54 -3.81
N ILE A 77 14.41 0.74 -4.08
CA ILE A 77 14.97 2.08 -4.29
C ILE A 77 15.51 2.19 -5.71
N SER A 78 15.15 3.27 -6.38
CA SER A 78 15.73 3.68 -7.66
C SER A 78 16.47 4.99 -7.48
N GLN A 79 17.82 4.97 -7.51
CA GLN A 79 18.61 6.19 -7.48
C GLN A 79 18.50 6.95 -8.80
N ILE A 80 18.32 8.26 -8.71
CA ILE A 80 18.24 9.18 -9.85
C ILE A 80 19.21 10.35 -9.59
N PRO A 81 20.26 10.53 -10.41
CA PRO A 81 21.11 11.71 -10.31
C PRO A 81 20.31 13.01 -10.51
N SER A 82 20.66 14.07 -9.78
CA SER A 82 19.87 15.31 -9.77
C SER A 82 19.80 15.97 -11.15
N SER A 83 20.86 15.82 -11.95
CA SER A 83 20.97 16.34 -13.31
C SER A 83 19.97 15.73 -14.30
N VAL A 84 19.47 14.52 -14.02
CA VAL A 84 18.52 13.81 -14.89
C VAL A 84 17.09 13.81 -14.33
N PHE A 85 16.87 14.40 -13.15
CA PHE A 85 15.54 14.53 -12.54
C PHE A 85 14.71 15.60 -13.26
N SER A 86 14.20 15.26 -14.45
CA SER A 86 13.39 16.14 -15.29
C SER A 86 12.37 15.34 -16.12
N GLY A 87 11.39 16.04 -16.70
CA GLY A 87 10.45 15.45 -17.65
C GLY A 87 9.61 14.30 -17.10
N PHE A 88 9.74 13.09 -17.66
CA PHE A 88 8.97 11.93 -17.23
C PHE A 88 9.45 11.37 -15.87
N VAL A 89 10.73 11.51 -15.55
CA VAL A 89 11.35 10.94 -14.34
C VAL A 89 10.77 11.58 -13.07
N THR A 90 10.36 12.85 -13.15
CA THR A 90 9.74 13.56 -12.02
C THR A 90 8.34 13.08 -11.69
N LYS A 91 7.71 12.26 -12.54
CA LYS A 91 6.32 11.80 -12.36
C LYS A 91 6.18 10.54 -11.51
N ASN A 92 7.28 9.99 -10.98
CA ASN A 92 7.22 8.86 -10.06
C ASN A 92 6.42 9.21 -8.82
N ARG A 93 5.53 8.32 -8.38
CA ARG A 93 4.56 8.57 -7.31
C ARG A 93 5.19 8.86 -5.94
N THR A 94 6.30 8.20 -5.60
CA THR A 94 7.03 8.43 -4.34
C THR A 94 8.47 8.84 -4.64
N VAL A 95 8.84 10.03 -4.18
CA VAL A 95 10.15 10.64 -4.45
C VAL A 95 10.77 11.15 -3.17
N LEU A 96 12.02 10.78 -2.91
CA LEU A 96 12.85 11.35 -1.85
C LEU A 96 13.99 12.15 -2.49
N ILE A 97 14.01 13.46 -2.29
CA ILE A 97 15.03 14.37 -2.82
C ILE A 97 16.02 14.71 -1.72
N ILE A 98 17.30 14.52 -2.01
CA ILE A 98 18.40 14.98 -1.15
C ILE A 98 18.94 16.28 -1.71
N ASN A 99 18.86 17.35 -0.92
CA ASN A 99 19.21 18.71 -1.32
C ASN A 99 20.40 19.24 -0.50
N PRO A 100 21.64 18.89 -0.88
CA PRO A 100 22.83 19.25 -0.12
C PRO A 100 23.17 20.74 -0.26
N LYS A 101 24.01 21.23 0.66
CA LYS A 101 24.49 22.64 0.70
C LYS A 101 23.34 23.65 0.86
N LYS A 102 22.28 23.24 1.56
CA LYS A 102 21.12 24.06 1.94
C LYS A 102 20.93 24.00 3.45
N ALA A 103 20.15 24.93 4.00
CA ALA A 103 19.81 24.89 5.41
C ALA A 103 19.15 23.54 5.78
N LYS A 104 19.44 23.03 6.98
CA LYS A 104 18.84 21.79 7.50
C LYS A 104 17.32 21.90 7.42
N GLY A 105 16.67 20.91 6.82
CA GLY A 105 15.22 20.98 6.62
C GLY A 105 14.60 19.68 6.12
N PHE A 106 13.33 19.50 6.46
CA PHE A 106 12.47 18.40 6.05
C PHE A 106 11.16 18.99 5.52
N ASN A 107 10.75 18.59 4.32
CA ASN A 107 9.51 19.06 3.71
C ASN A 107 8.81 17.95 2.96
N ILE A 108 7.49 17.87 3.10
CA ILE A 108 6.64 16.94 2.36
C ILE A 108 5.73 17.75 1.46
N ALA A 109 5.78 17.48 0.16
CA ALA A 109 4.91 18.08 -0.83
C ALA A 109 4.05 17.02 -1.50
N THR A 110 2.83 17.39 -1.87
CA THR A 110 1.88 16.52 -2.56
C THR A 110 1.63 17.06 -3.96
N ASN A 111 1.55 16.18 -4.95
CA ASN A 111 1.23 16.50 -6.34
C ASN A 111 2.12 17.60 -6.94
N VAL A 112 3.44 17.47 -6.81
CA VAL A 112 4.40 18.48 -7.31
C VAL A 112 4.50 18.42 -8.84
N TYR A 113 4.58 17.20 -9.39
CA TYR A 113 4.82 16.96 -10.81
C TYR A 113 3.78 16.06 -11.46
N ALA A 114 3.10 15.22 -10.68
CA ALA A 114 2.08 14.28 -11.11
C ALA A 114 1.08 14.02 -9.99
N LYS A 115 -0.05 13.37 -10.27
CA LYS A 115 -1.06 13.02 -9.26
C LYS A 115 -1.46 11.54 -9.31
N PRO A 116 -1.68 10.90 -8.14
CA PRO A 116 -1.26 11.31 -6.81
C PRO A 116 0.26 11.13 -6.65
N GLN A 117 0.91 12.01 -5.90
CA GLN A 117 2.36 11.96 -5.70
C GLN A 117 2.75 12.51 -4.33
N LYS A 118 3.73 11.86 -3.68
CA LYS A 118 4.44 12.36 -2.50
C LYS A 118 5.90 12.62 -2.82
N VAL A 119 6.34 13.85 -2.57
CA VAL A 119 7.74 14.27 -2.69
C VAL A 119 8.22 14.71 -1.33
N ILE A 120 9.18 13.97 -0.77
CA ILE A 120 9.88 14.34 0.47
C ILE A 120 11.22 14.96 0.09
N THR A 121 11.52 16.13 0.64
CA THR A 121 12.82 16.78 0.45
C THR A 121 13.55 16.87 1.78
N VAL A 122 14.77 16.32 1.82
CA VAL A 122 15.69 16.42 2.94
C VAL A 122 16.86 17.31 2.55
N SER A 123 17.12 18.34 3.35
CA SER A 123 18.17 19.33 3.10
C SER A 123 19.16 19.39 4.26
N GLY A 124 20.43 19.72 3.97
CA GLY A 124 21.47 19.90 4.97
C GLY A 124 22.75 20.51 4.41
N GLN A 125 23.50 21.21 5.25
CA GLN A 125 24.74 21.89 4.83
C GLN A 125 25.89 20.89 4.70
N THR A 126 25.89 19.88 5.59
CA THR A 126 26.85 18.77 5.64
C THR A 126 26.15 17.42 5.39
N LYS A 127 26.95 16.36 5.16
CA LYS A 127 26.41 14.99 5.06
C LYS A 127 25.79 14.55 6.39
N GLU A 128 26.40 14.92 7.51
CA GLU A 128 25.93 14.66 8.86
C GLU A 128 24.56 15.31 9.12
N ASP A 129 24.32 16.54 8.64
CA ASP A 129 23.01 17.19 8.76
C ASP A 129 21.92 16.38 8.07
N ILE A 130 22.18 15.92 6.84
CA ILE A 130 21.24 15.13 6.04
C ILE A 130 20.93 13.81 6.73
N ILE A 131 21.96 13.10 7.22
CA ILE A 131 21.80 11.84 7.95
C ILE A 131 20.95 12.05 9.20
N THR A 132 21.19 13.16 9.92
CA THR A 132 20.44 13.51 11.13
C THR A 132 18.97 13.77 10.80
N VAL A 133 18.67 14.52 9.74
CA VAL A 133 17.27 14.76 9.32
C VAL A 133 16.59 13.45 8.92
N LEU A 134 17.27 12.57 8.18
CA LEU A 134 16.72 11.26 7.80
C LEU A 134 16.35 10.43 9.02
N ALA A 135 17.22 10.39 10.03
CA ALA A 135 16.99 9.64 11.27
C ALA A 135 15.87 10.26 12.12
N GLU A 136 15.87 11.58 12.28
CA GLU A 136 14.85 12.31 13.06
C GLU A 136 13.44 12.17 12.47
N ASN A 137 13.31 11.98 11.15
CA ASN A 137 12.03 11.93 10.43
C ASN A 137 11.72 10.53 9.84
N GLU A 138 12.45 9.50 10.28
CA GLU A 138 12.35 8.15 9.71
C GLU A 138 10.91 7.61 9.69
N ALA A 139 10.22 7.69 10.84
CA ALA A 139 8.86 7.17 10.97
C ALA A 139 7.89 7.89 10.02
N GLU A 140 8.02 9.21 9.87
CA GLU A 140 7.19 10.01 8.99
C GLU A 140 7.47 9.74 7.50
N ILE A 141 8.74 9.55 7.13
CA ILE A 141 9.12 9.15 5.76
C ILE A 141 8.46 7.83 5.38
N ILE A 142 8.58 6.83 6.26
CA ILE A 142 8.01 5.50 6.03
C ILE A 142 6.50 5.58 5.92
N ASP A 143 5.82 6.27 6.85
CA ASP A 143 4.37 6.37 6.86
C ASP A 143 3.84 7.08 5.60
N VAL A 144 4.40 8.25 5.24
CA VAL A 144 3.97 9.02 4.06
C VAL A 144 4.03 8.17 2.78
N PHE A 145 5.13 7.45 2.56
CA PHE A 145 5.25 6.59 1.39
C PHE A 145 4.38 5.34 1.48
N ARG A 146 4.25 4.70 2.66
CA ARG A 146 3.37 3.53 2.86
C ARG A 146 1.91 3.88 2.55
N GLN A 147 1.40 5.00 3.08
CA GLN A 147 0.01 5.41 2.86
C GLN A 147 -0.26 5.71 1.38
N GLU A 148 0.69 6.34 0.68
CA GLU A 148 0.58 6.60 -0.76
C GLU A 148 0.53 5.30 -1.57
N GLU A 149 1.33 4.29 -1.21
CA GLU A 149 1.33 2.98 -1.87
C GLU A 149 0.05 2.16 -1.58
N LEU A 150 -0.48 2.24 -0.35
CA LEU A 150 -1.77 1.63 0.00
C LEU A 150 -2.93 2.28 -0.80
N ALA A 151 -2.97 3.61 -0.85
CA ALA A 151 -3.97 4.37 -1.58
C ALA A 151 -3.89 4.10 -3.09
N GLU A 152 -2.68 4.02 -3.66
CA GLU A 152 -2.48 3.62 -5.05
C GLU A 152 -3.03 2.22 -5.31
N ARG A 153 -2.71 1.25 -4.43
CA ARG A 153 -3.18 -0.12 -4.60
C ARG A 153 -4.71 -0.20 -4.56
N GLN A 154 -5.34 0.51 -3.64
CA GLN A 154 -6.79 0.70 -3.63
C GLN A 154 -7.28 1.30 -4.95
N ARG A 155 -6.69 2.40 -5.41
CA ARG A 155 -7.07 3.03 -6.69
C ARG A 155 -6.99 2.08 -7.88
N GLN A 156 -5.97 1.23 -7.95
CA GLN A 156 -5.84 0.22 -8.99
C GLN A 156 -6.97 -0.81 -8.93
N MET A 157 -7.35 -1.27 -7.73
CA MET A 157 -8.45 -2.21 -7.54
C MET A 157 -9.82 -1.61 -7.90
N MET A 158 -10.02 -0.30 -7.71
CA MET A 158 -11.27 0.39 -8.12
C MET A 158 -11.54 0.37 -9.62
N LYS A 159 -10.53 0.09 -10.46
CA LYS A 159 -10.72 0.03 -11.91
C LYS A 159 -11.66 -1.11 -12.33
N SER A 160 -11.72 -2.17 -11.53
CA SER A 160 -12.65 -3.28 -11.74
C SER A 160 -13.03 -3.85 -10.37
N PRO A 161 -13.99 -3.23 -9.67
CA PRO A 161 -14.38 -3.66 -8.32
C PRO A 161 -15.17 -4.97 -8.37
N HIS A 162 -15.14 -5.73 -7.27
CA HIS A 162 -16.00 -6.90 -7.09
C HIS A 162 -17.49 -6.51 -7.03
N THR A 163 -18.37 -7.52 -7.16
CA THR A 163 -19.83 -7.34 -7.12
C THR A 163 -20.51 -8.16 -6.02
N PHE A 164 -19.74 -8.75 -5.10
CA PHE A 164 -20.26 -9.53 -3.96
C PHE A 164 -21.06 -8.66 -2.97
N LYS A 165 -22.38 -8.63 -3.14
CA LYS A 165 -23.32 -7.93 -2.22
C LYS A 165 -23.52 -8.64 -0.89
N THR A 166 -23.27 -9.94 -0.85
CA THR A 166 -23.52 -10.77 0.33
C THR A 166 -22.66 -10.39 1.54
N ILE A 167 -21.50 -9.77 1.33
CA ILE A 167 -20.68 -9.19 2.41
C ILE A 167 -21.50 -8.12 3.14
N GLN A 168 -22.09 -7.18 2.40
CA GLN A 168 -22.90 -6.13 2.99
C GLN A 168 -24.20 -6.68 3.59
N GLU A 169 -24.90 -7.55 2.87
CA GLU A 169 -26.19 -8.12 3.31
C GLU A 169 -26.07 -8.93 4.61
N LYS A 170 -24.95 -9.64 4.83
CA LYS A 170 -24.76 -10.52 5.99
C LYS A 170 -23.90 -9.89 7.10
N LEU A 171 -22.87 -9.11 6.74
CA LEU A 171 -21.95 -8.52 7.71
C LEU A 171 -22.20 -7.03 7.94
N GLY A 172 -23.04 -6.33 7.18
CA GLY A 172 -23.29 -4.89 7.36
C GLY A 172 -22.02 -4.04 7.18
N LEU A 173 -21.17 -4.45 6.24
CA LEU A 173 -19.95 -3.73 5.89
C LEU A 173 -19.68 -3.81 4.39
N THR A 174 -18.93 -2.84 3.89
CA THR A 174 -18.38 -2.83 2.54
C THR A 174 -16.86 -2.87 2.61
N MET A 175 -16.24 -3.33 1.54
CA MET A 175 -14.80 -3.33 1.37
C MET A 175 -14.47 -3.25 -0.11
N GLN A 176 -13.24 -2.92 -0.46
CA GLN A 176 -12.82 -2.66 -1.81
C GLN A 176 -11.71 -3.62 -2.24
N PHE A 177 -12.02 -4.48 -3.20
CA PHE A 177 -11.05 -5.33 -3.86
C PHE A 177 -11.42 -5.59 -5.32
N ALA A 178 -10.45 -6.07 -6.10
CA ALA A 178 -10.63 -6.29 -7.53
C ALA A 178 -11.55 -7.50 -7.82
N SER A 179 -12.33 -7.41 -8.91
CA SER A 179 -13.25 -8.44 -9.41
C SER A 179 -12.60 -9.80 -9.72
N ILE A 180 -11.27 -9.84 -9.84
CA ILE A 180 -10.49 -11.06 -10.06
C ILE A 180 -10.50 -11.99 -8.85
N TYR A 181 -10.78 -11.50 -7.64
CA TYR A 181 -11.00 -12.36 -6.49
C TYR A 181 -12.30 -13.14 -6.68
N ARG A 182 -12.21 -14.47 -6.56
CA ARG A 182 -13.31 -15.40 -6.70
C ARG A 182 -13.72 -15.92 -5.34
N LYS A 183 -15.01 -16.21 -5.19
CA LYS A 183 -15.53 -16.86 -3.99
C LYS A 183 -15.10 -18.33 -3.94
N ALA A 184 -14.42 -18.72 -2.88
CA ALA A 184 -14.05 -20.12 -2.59
C ALA A 184 -15.08 -20.78 -1.66
N THR A 185 -15.44 -20.10 -0.57
CA THR A 185 -16.44 -20.57 0.41
C THR A 185 -17.24 -19.40 0.93
N GLU A 186 -18.54 -19.60 1.14
CA GLU A 186 -19.40 -18.62 1.79
C GLU A 186 -20.48 -19.35 2.58
N THR A 187 -20.64 -18.95 3.83
CA THR A 187 -21.69 -19.38 4.75
C THR A 187 -22.41 -18.13 5.26
N ASP A 188 -23.15 -18.22 6.36
CA ASP A 188 -23.79 -17.05 6.97
C ASP A 188 -22.79 -16.16 7.74
N SER A 189 -21.73 -16.75 8.31
CA SER A 189 -20.76 -16.06 9.16
C SER A 189 -19.30 -16.22 8.72
N PHE A 190 -19.04 -16.84 7.57
CA PHE A 190 -17.69 -17.02 7.03
C PHE A 190 -17.67 -16.82 5.50
N PHE A 191 -16.70 -16.04 5.04
CA PHE A 191 -16.44 -15.75 3.63
C PHE A 191 -14.96 -16.00 3.34
N TRP A 192 -14.69 -16.69 2.24
CA TRP A 192 -13.34 -16.87 1.71
C TRP A 192 -13.31 -16.52 0.23
N PHE A 193 -12.49 -15.53 -0.09
CA PHE A 193 -12.18 -15.11 -1.45
C PHE A 193 -10.73 -15.45 -1.80
N ARG A 194 -10.50 -15.85 -3.04
CA ARG A 194 -9.20 -16.26 -3.56
C ARG A 194 -8.93 -15.59 -4.90
N LYS A 195 -7.71 -15.08 -5.07
CA LYS A 195 -7.15 -14.61 -6.33
C LYS A 195 -5.95 -15.49 -6.69
N ASP A 196 -6.03 -16.11 -7.86
CA ASP A 196 -4.88 -16.83 -8.42
C ASP A 196 -3.80 -15.82 -8.84
N ILE A 197 -2.55 -16.12 -8.49
CA ILE A 197 -1.35 -15.40 -8.90
C ILE A 197 -0.41 -16.37 -9.60
N THR A 198 0.60 -15.87 -10.31
CA THR A 198 1.48 -16.68 -11.17
C THR A 198 2.06 -17.93 -10.49
N THR A 199 2.44 -17.83 -9.21
CA THR A 199 3.08 -18.91 -8.47
C THR A 199 2.25 -19.43 -7.29
N GLY A 200 0.98 -19.03 -7.16
CA GLY A 200 0.16 -19.44 -6.02
C GLY A 200 -1.14 -18.64 -5.88
N THR A 201 -1.48 -18.21 -4.66
CA THR A 201 -2.77 -17.55 -4.37
C THR A 201 -2.66 -16.43 -3.33
N ASN A 202 -3.45 -15.37 -3.52
CA ASN A 202 -3.84 -14.45 -2.46
C ASN A 202 -5.22 -14.81 -1.95
N ASN A 203 -5.39 -14.83 -0.64
CA ASN A 203 -6.61 -15.28 0.01
C ASN A 203 -7.07 -14.22 1.01
N LEU A 204 -8.38 -14.01 1.06
CA LEU A 204 -9.04 -13.08 1.95
C LEU A 204 -10.16 -13.82 2.68
N MET A 205 -10.14 -13.82 4.00
CA MET A 205 -11.17 -14.39 4.85
C MET A 205 -11.88 -13.30 5.64
N LEU A 206 -13.19 -13.44 5.78
CA LEU A 206 -14.02 -12.60 6.64
C LEU A 206 -14.91 -13.47 7.50
N TYR A 207 -14.97 -13.15 8.80
CA TYR A 207 -15.87 -13.80 9.73
C TYR A 207 -16.14 -12.92 10.94
N GLU A 208 -17.19 -13.22 11.67
CA GLU A 208 -17.54 -12.52 12.90
C GLU A 208 -17.54 -13.46 14.10
N LEU A 209 -17.24 -12.91 15.28
CA LEU A 209 -17.33 -13.60 16.55
C LEU A 209 -18.04 -12.70 17.59
N PRO A 210 -18.70 -13.27 18.60
CA PRO A 210 -19.27 -12.48 19.69
C PRO A 210 -18.22 -11.59 20.38
N LEU A 211 -18.62 -10.43 20.90
CA LEU A 211 -17.70 -9.46 21.52
C LEU A 211 -16.86 -10.04 22.68
N ASN A 212 -17.39 -11.05 23.38
CA ASN A 212 -16.69 -11.75 24.47
C ASN A 212 -15.67 -12.80 24.00
N ALA A 213 -15.50 -13.00 22.69
CA ALA A 213 -14.53 -13.94 22.13
C ALA A 213 -13.07 -13.51 22.37
N ILE A 214 -12.82 -12.21 22.54
CA ILE A 214 -11.49 -11.66 22.84
C ILE A 214 -11.56 -10.87 24.14
N GLN A 215 -10.65 -11.17 25.06
CA GLN A 215 -10.40 -10.38 26.25
C GLN A 215 -9.11 -9.59 26.07
N ARG A 216 -9.19 -8.25 26.18
CA ARG A 216 -8.02 -7.36 26.11
C ARG A 216 -7.18 -7.51 27.38
N ASN A 217 -6.19 -8.40 27.31
CA ASN A 217 -5.21 -8.69 28.35
C ASN A 217 -3.87 -9.07 27.71
N ASP A 218 -2.86 -9.38 28.53
CA ASP A 218 -1.50 -9.71 28.07
C ASP A 218 -1.43 -10.95 27.14
N SER A 219 -2.48 -11.77 27.10
CA SER A 219 -2.57 -12.97 26.25
C SER A 219 -3.42 -12.76 24.98
N VAL A 220 -3.76 -11.52 24.62
CA VAL A 220 -4.64 -11.22 23.48
C VAL A 220 -4.12 -11.79 22.15
N VAL A 221 -2.80 -11.78 21.93
CA VAL A 221 -2.17 -12.37 20.73
C VAL A 221 -2.46 -13.86 20.64
N ASN A 222 -2.27 -14.58 21.75
CA ASN A 222 -2.53 -16.02 21.81
C ASN A 222 -4.01 -16.36 21.63
N GLN A 223 -4.92 -15.47 22.06
CA GLN A 223 -6.35 -15.64 21.81
C GLN A 223 -6.66 -15.53 20.32
N ILE A 224 -6.10 -14.53 19.62
CA ILE A 224 -6.28 -14.35 18.18
C ILE A 224 -5.70 -15.53 17.40
N ILE A 225 -4.50 -16.01 17.76
CA ILE A 225 -3.89 -17.19 17.12
C ILE A 225 -4.77 -18.43 17.29
N LYS A 226 -5.28 -18.70 18.49
CA LYS A 226 -6.18 -19.84 18.73
C LYS A 226 -7.47 -19.76 17.92
N ILE A 227 -8.06 -18.56 17.83
CA ILE A 227 -9.23 -18.31 16.98
C ILE A 227 -8.88 -18.61 15.52
N ARG A 228 -7.78 -18.03 15.03
CA ARG A 228 -7.29 -18.20 13.67
C ARG A 228 -7.10 -19.67 13.32
N ASP A 229 -6.39 -20.43 14.14
CA ASP A 229 -6.11 -21.84 13.91
C ASP A 229 -7.39 -22.70 13.94
N SER A 230 -8.36 -22.32 14.78
CA SER A 230 -9.67 -22.98 14.80
C SER A 230 -10.45 -22.74 13.49
N ILE A 231 -10.42 -21.52 12.97
CA ILE A 231 -11.03 -21.17 11.67
C ILE A 231 -10.28 -21.87 10.53
N GLY A 232 -8.95 -21.82 10.53
CA GLY A 232 -8.09 -22.49 9.55
C GLY A 232 -8.35 -24.00 9.49
N LYS A 233 -8.41 -24.67 10.64
CA LYS A 233 -8.75 -26.10 10.72
C LYS A 233 -10.13 -26.44 10.16
N THR A 234 -11.10 -25.56 10.34
CA THR A 234 -12.50 -25.81 9.95
C THR A 234 -12.73 -25.55 8.47
N TYR A 235 -12.13 -24.49 7.92
CA TYR A 235 -12.48 -23.98 6.60
C TYR A 235 -11.35 -24.05 5.56
N ILE A 236 -10.10 -24.23 5.99
CA ILE A 236 -8.92 -24.19 5.12
C ILE A 236 -8.18 -25.52 5.18
N GLU A 237 -8.65 -26.46 4.35
CA GLU A 237 -8.00 -27.75 4.14
C GLU A 237 -6.65 -27.58 3.45
N GLY A 238 -5.69 -28.41 3.84
CA GLY A 238 -4.38 -28.50 3.20
C GLY A 238 -4.40 -29.43 1.97
N PRO A 239 -3.24 -29.64 1.32
CA PRO A 239 -3.16 -30.37 0.05
C PRO A 239 -3.37 -31.89 0.19
N ILE A 240 -3.30 -32.41 1.41
CA ILE A 240 -3.51 -33.83 1.72
C ILE A 240 -4.63 -34.00 2.76
N GLU A 241 -5.31 -35.15 2.74
CA GLU A 241 -6.37 -35.45 3.69
C GLU A 241 -5.86 -35.33 5.14
N GLY A 242 -6.63 -34.62 5.97
CA GLY A 242 -6.29 -34.37 7.38
C GLY A 242 -5.22 -33.29 7.61
N SER A 243 -4.69 -32.64 6.57
CA SER A 243 -3.86 -31.44 6.69
C SER A 243 -4.72 -30.17 6.71
N TYR A 244 -4.28 -29.15 7.46
CA TYR A 244 -5.03 -27.90 7.61
C TYR A 244 -4.12 -26.73 7.99
N MET A 245 -4.58 -25.51 7.70
CA MET A 245 -3.85 -24.29 8.01
C MET A 245 -3.75 -24.04 9.52
N VAL A 246 -2.54 -23.67 9.96
CA VAL A 246 -2.21 -23.21 11.32
C VAL A 246 -1.25 -22.04 11.26
N THR A 247 -1.10 -21.33 12.38
CA THR A 247 -0.03 -20.35 12.57
C THR A 247 1.30 -21.08 12.81
N GLU A 248 2.38 -20.55 12.26
CA GLU A 248 3.74 -21.05 12.50
C GLU A 248 4.21 -20.69 13.92
N ASP A 249 4.52 -21.70 14.73
CA ASP A 249 4.88 -21.55 16.13
C ASP A 249 6.32 -21.06 16.33
N ALA A 250 7.20 -21.19 15.32
CA ALA A 250 8.60 -20.78 15.42
C ALA A 250 8.81 -19.26 15.52
N TYR A 251 7.79 -18.45 15.17
CA TYR A 251 7.87 -16.99 15.17
C TYR A 251 6.66 -16.39 15.88
N ALA A 252 6.91 -15.65 16.97
CA ALA A 252 5.87 -14.91 17.66
C ALA A 252 5.21 -13.89 16.70
N PRO A 253 3.89 -13.92 16.51
CA PRO A 253 3.20 -12.91 15.73
C PRO A 253 3.32 -11.52 16.38
N PHE A 254 3.42 -10.49 15.54
CA PHE A 254 3.42 -9.10 16.01
C PHE A 254 2.01 -8.59 16.08
N ILE A 255 1.72 -7.86 17.14
CA ILE A 255 0.43 -7.20 17.34
C ILE A 255 0.61 -5.69 17.44
N THR A 256 -0.26 -4.95 16.77
CA THR A 256 -0.36 -3.50 16.90
C THR A 256 -1.82 -3.11 17.08
N GLU A 257 -2.08 -2.13 17.94
CA GLU A 257 -3.39 -1.49 17.99
C GLU A 257 -3.52 -0.43 16.90
N THR A 258 -4.68 -0.40 16.25
CA THR A 258 -4.96 0.52 15.14
C THR A 258 -6.45 0.79 15.06
N THR A 259 -6.90 1.46 14.00
CA THR A 259 -8.32 1.70 13.74
C THR A 259 -8.68 1.38 12.30
N ILE A 260 -9.87 0.81 12.10
CA ILE A 260 -10.49 0.63 10.79
C ILE A 260 -11.84 1.32 10.84
N ASP A 261 -12.07 2.28 9.93
CA ASP A 261 -13.30 3.08 9.88
C ASP A 261 -13.68 3.71 11.24
N GLY A 262 -12.68 4.23 11.95
CA GLY A 262 -12.84 4.83 13.28
C GLY A 262 -13.10 3.83 14.43
N LYS A 263 -13.23 2.53 14.15
CA LYS A 263 -13.39 1.49 15.18
C LYS A 263 -12.02 0.95 15.62
N PRO A 264 -11.80 0.68 16.92
CA PRO A 264 -10.58 0.04 17.40
C PRO A 264 -10.36 -1.32 16.73
N ALA A 265 -9.12 -1.61 16.36
CA ALA A 265 -8.74 -2.87 15.74
C ALA A 265 -7.38 -3.38 16.26
N LEU A 266 -7.22 -4.69 16.26
CA LEU A 266 -5.95 -5.37 16.54
C LEU A 266 -5.40 -5.91 15.23
N GLU A 267 -4.26 -5.39 14.79
CA GLU A 267 -3.52 -5.89 13.63
C GLU A 267 -2.53 -6.96 14.09
N VAL A 268 -2.62 -8.16 13.53
CA VAL A 268 -1.69 -9.26 13.79
C VAL A 268 -1.03 -9.70 12.49
N ARG A 269 0.31 -9.75 12.49
CA ARG A 269 1.11 -10.26 11.36
C ARG A 269 1.93 -11.46 11.78
N GLY A 270 1.99 -12.46 10.91
CA GLY A 270 2.73 -13.69 11.17
C GLY A 270 2.85 -14.58 9.95
N ILE A 271 3.33 -15.79 10.18
CA ILE A 271 3.47 -16.83 9.17
C ILE A 271 2.42 -17.90 9.44
N TRP A 272 1.76 -18.38 8.39
CA TRP A 272 0.94 -19.57 8.44
C TRP A 272 1.70 -20.72 7.79
N ASP A 273 1.45 -21.92 8.28
CA ASP A 273 1.92 -23.19 7.72
C ASP A 273 0.73 -24.16 7.61
N VAL A 274 0.94 -25.30 6.96
CA VAL A 274 -0.03 -26.39 6.91
C VAL A 274 0.47 -27.52 7.76
N LYS A 275 -0.29 -27.87 8.79
CA LYS A 275 0.03 -29.04 9.59
C LYS A 275 0.01 -30.28 8.70
N ASN A 276 1.11 -31.04 8.72
CA ASN A 276 1.34 -32.26 7.93
C ASN A 276 1.63 -32.03 6.42
N ALA A 277 1.93 -30.82 5.95
CA ALA A 277 2.37 -30.57 4.58
C ALA A 277 3.37 -29.41 4.49
N PHE A 278 4.11 -29.28 3.38
CA PHE A 278 5.06 -28.17 3.17
C PHE A 278 4.40 -27.03 2.39
N MET A 279 3.58 -26.23 3.07
CA MET A 279 2.91 -25.08 2.48
C MET A 279 2.73 -23.98 3.52
N GLY A 280 3.31 -22.81 3.27
CA GLY A 280 3.15 -21.68 4.17
C GLY A 280 3.37 -20.34 3.49
N GLY A 281 3.25 -19.29 4.28
CA GLY A 281 3.43 -17.93 3.83
C GLY A 281 3.02 -16.90 4.86
N PRO A 282 3.06 -15.62 4.51
CA PRO A 282 2.66 -14.55 5.41
C PRO A 282 1.14 -14.40 5.49
N PHE A 283 0.67 -13.94 6.65
CA PHE A 283 -0.69 -13.44 6.84
C PHE A 283 -0.69 -12.09 7.55
N ILE A 284 -1.81 -11.38 7.39
CA ILE A 284 -2.19 -10.18 8.11
C ILE A 284 -3.66 -10.32 8.53
N ASN A 285 -3.93 -10.12 9.82
CA ASN A 285 -5.24 -10.24 10.43
C ASN A 285 -5.63 -8.93 11.09
N TYR A 286 -6.87 -8.48 10.90
CA TYR A 286 -7.45 -7.39 11.68
C TYR A 286 -8.67 -7.93 12.43
N ALA A 287 -8.63 -7.88 13.76
CA ALA A 287 -9.80 -8.05 14.61
C ALA A 287 -10.38 -6.67 14.93
N ILE A 288 -11.50 -6.32 14.30
CA ILE A 288 -12.14 -5.00 14.39
C ILE A 288 -13.28 -5.06 15.42
N GLU A 289 -13.25 -4.16 16.41
CA GLU A 289 -14.19 -4.12 17.51
C GLU A 289 -15.48 -3.37 17.12
N ASP A 290 -16.52 -4.11 16.77
CA ASP A 290 -17.82 -3.55 16.35
C ASP A 290 -18.84 -3.60 17.50
N LYS A 291 -18.65 -2.72 18.48
CA LYS A 291 -19.50 -2.64 19.68
C LYS A 291 -20.98 -2.40 19.37
N ALA A 292 -21.29 -1.68 18.29
CA ALA A 292 -22.67 -1.37 17.90
C ALA A 292 -23.48 -2.64 17.59
N ASN A 293 -22.80 -3.67 17.05
CA ASN A 293 -23.39 -4.96 16.72
C ASN A 293 -22.96 -6.08 17.68
N ASN A 294 -22.34 -5.74 18.82
CA ASN A 294 -21.88 -6.69 19.86
C ASN A 294 -21.00 -7.84 19.32
N ARG A 295 -20.07 -7.52 18.41
CA ARG A 295 -19.21 -8.50 17.75
C ARG A 295 -17.79 -7.99 17.48
N TRP A 296 -16.90 -8.93 17.20
CA TRP A 296 -15.65 -8.71 16.49
C TRP A 296 -15.84 -9.10 15.03
N VAL A 297 -15.36 -8.27 14.11
CA VAL A 297 -15.22 -8.64 12.70
C VAL A 297 -13.75 -8.90 12.41
N PHE A 298 -13.45 -10.12 11.96
CA PHE A 298 -12.13 -10.50 11.52
C PHE A 298 -12.06 -10.36 10.01
N VAL A 299 -11.04 -9.64 9.54
CA VAL A 299 -10.68 -9.57 8.12
C VAL A 299 -9.23 -9.99 8.02
N GLU A 300 -8.98 -11.09 7.33
CA GLU A 300 -7.67 -11.70 7.25
C GLU A 300 -7.23 -11.88 5.80
N GLY A 301 -6.00 -11.49 5.49
CA GLY A 301 -5.35 -11.79 4.23
C GLY A 301 -4.16 -12.72 4.43
N PHE A 302 -4.03 -13.75 3.60
CA PHE A 302 -2.83 -14.59 3.56
C PHE A 302 -2.40 -14.90 2.13
N SER A 303 -1.10 -15.05 1.91
CA SER A 303 -0.53 -15.30 0.59
C SER A 303 0.24 -16.62 0.58
N PHE A 304 -0.03 -17.46 -0.43
CA PHE A 304 0.80 -18.59 -0.81
C PHE A 304 1.52 -18.20 -2.11
N ALA A 305 2.82 -17.91 -2.03
CA ALA A 305 3.62 -17.50 -3.18
C ALA A 305 5.06 -18.04 -3.05
N PRO A 306 5.27 -19.34 -3.29
CA PRO A 306 6.60 -19.94 -3.23
C PRO A 306 7.58 -19.25 -4.18
N SER A 307 8.84 -19.15 -3.75
CA SER A 307 9.98 -18.69 -4.55
C SER A 307 9.93 -17.25 -5.08
N VAL A 308 8.98 -16.42 -4.63
CA VAL A 308 8.87 -15.00 -4.99
C VAL A 308 8.71 -14.11 -3.77
N GLU A 309 9.06 -12.83 -3.91
CA GLU A 309 8.79 -11.79 -2.90
C GLU A 309 7.28 -11.68 -2.63
N LYS A 310 6.91 -11.54 -1.36
CA LYS A 310 5.51 -11.51 -0.89
C LYS A 310 5.07 -10.13 -0.44
N ARG A 311 5.98 -9.17 -0.23
CA ARG A 311 5.70 -7.80 0.18
C ARG A 311 4.55 -7.15 -0.60
N ASN A 312 4.56 -7.27 -1.93
CA ASN A 312 3.54 -6.63 -2.77
C ASN A 312 2.18 -7.33 -2.65
N TYR A 313 2.16 -8.63 -2.39
CA TYR A 313 0.93 -9.36 -2.11
C TYR A 313 0.36 -8.99 -0.74
N MET A 314 1.22 -8.82 0.27
CA MET A 314 0.81 -8.37 1.60
C MET A 314 0.31 -6.93 1.59
N LEU A 315 0.93 -6.02 0.83
CA LEU A 315 0.42 -4.66 0.63
C LEU A 315 -0.98 -4.68 -0.01
N GLU A 316 -1.20 -5.55 -1.01
CA GLU A 316 -2.53 -5.70 -1.61
C GLU A 316 -3.56 -6.15 -0.58
N LEU A 317 -3.29 -7.21 0.18
CA LEU A 317 -4.20 -7.71 1.21
C LEU A 317 -4.47 -6.66 2.30
N GLU A 318 -3.43 -5.97 2.77
CA GLU A 318 -3.58 -4.87 3.73
C GLU A 318 -4.43 -3.73 3.15
N SER A 319 -4.21 -3.36 1.89
CA SER A 319 -4.99 -2.30 1.24
C SER A 319 -6.48 -2.65 1.13
N ILE A 320 -6.81 -3.94 0.97
CA ILE A 320 -8.18 -4.44 0.96
C ILE A 320 -8.78 -4.31 2.37
N ILE A 321 -8.08 -4.76 3.40
CA ILE A 321 -8.57 -4.72 4.78
C ILE A 321 -8.77 -3.27 5.25
N LYS A 322 -7.84 -2.37 4.92
CA LYS A 322 -7.93 -0.93 5.22
C LYS A 322 -9.02 -0.18 4.47
N SER A 323 -9.68 -0.82 3.51
CA SER A 323 -10.83 -0.23 2.79
C SER A 323 -12.19 -0.58 3.40
N VAL A 324 -12.21 -1.41 4.46
CA VAL A 324 -13.44 -1.80 5.15
C VAL A 324 -14.15 -0.56 5.70
N LYS A 325 -15.46 -0.50 5.47
CA LYS A 325 -16.37 0.52 6.01
C LYS A 325 -17.61 -0.17 6.58
N PHE A 326 -18.01 0.22 7.76
CA PHE A 326 -19.23 -0.26 8.40
C PHE A 326 -20.41 0.64 8.03
N ASP A 327 -21.60 0.05 7.94
CA ASP A 327 -22.83 0.79 7.66
C ASP A 327 -23.34 1.61 8.87
#